data_AF-A0A2Z6LXG8-F1
#
_entry.id   AF-A0A2Z6LXG8-F1
#
_cell.length_a   1.000
_cell.length_b   1.000
_cell.length_c   1.000
_cell.angle_alpha   90.00
_cell.angle_beta   90.00
_cell.angle_gamma   90.00
#
_symmetry.space_group_name_H-M   'P 1'
#
loop_
_entity.id
_entity.type
_entity.pdbx_description
1 polymer ?
#
loop_
_entity_poly.entity_id
_entity_poly.type
_entity_poly.pdbx_seq_one_letter_code
_entity_poly.pdbx_strand_id
1 'polypeptide(L)'
;MTSPHGIPVDLLDRLVIIRTQTYGPAEIIQILAIRAQVEELVVDEESLAFLGEIGQQTSLRHAVQLLSPASVVAKINGRDNICKADLEEICSLYLDAKSSAKLLQEQQEKYIT
;
A
#
# COMPACT_ATOMS: atom_id res chain seq x y z
N MET A 1 -28.73 13.02 7.54
CA MET A 1 -28.18 12.90 8.91
C MET A 1 -26.67 13.03 8.79
N THR A 2 -26.10 14.14 9.24
CA THR A 2 -24.66 14.37 9.19
C THR A 2 -24.19 14.46 10.63
N SER A 3 -23.78 13.33 11.21
CA SER A 3 -23.13 13.31 12.53
C SER A 3 -21.63 13.07 12.35
N PRO A 4 -20.77 13.70 13.17
CA PRO A 4 -19.32 13.47 13.06
C PRO A 4 -19.01 11.99 13.24
N HIS A 5 -18.20 11.43 12.34
CA HIS A 5 -17.84 10.01 12.31
C HIS A 5 -19.03 9.03 12.22
N GLY A 6 -20.25 9.50 11.92
CA GLY A 6 -21.45 8.67 11.93
C GLY A 6 -21.96 8.30 13.33
N ILE A 7 -21.47 8.96 14.39
CA ILE A 7 -21.76 8.64 15.78
C ILE A 7 -22.80 9.62 16.36
N PRO A 8 -23.82 9.17 17.13
CA PRO A 8 -24.74 10.07 17.81
C PRO A 8 -24.03 10.99 18.81
N VAL A 9 -24.50 12.24 18.93
CA VAL A 9 -23.81 13.29 19.70
C VAL A 9 -23.66 12.93 21.19
N ASP A 10 -24.69 12.32 21.80
CA ASP A 10 -24.63 11.85 23.21
C ASP A 10 -23.53 10.81 23.46
N LEU A 11 -23.22 9.99 22.44
CA LEU A 11 -22.11 9.04 22.54
C LEU A 11 -20.78 9.76 22.33
N LEU A 12 -20.71 10.71 21.41
CA LEU A 12 -19.50 11.48 21.10
C LEU A 12 -19.01 12.28 22.33
N ASP A 13 -19.93 12.86 23.09
CA ASP A 13 -19.63 13.61 24.33
C ASP A 13 -18.98 12.75 25.42
N ARG A 14 -19.09 11.41 25.32
CA ARG A 14 -18.50 10.45 26.27
C ARG A 14 -17.19 9.85 25.78
N LEU A 15 -16.72 10.23 24.58
CA LEU A 15 -15.52 9.67 23.96
C LEU A 15 -14.32 10.62 24.07
N VAL A 16 -13.14 10.05 24.29
CA VAL A 16 -11.86 10.74 24.11
C VAL A 16 -11.37 10.47 22.70
N ILE A 17 -11.33 11.50 21.86
CA ILE A 17 -10.90 11.37 20.46
C ILE A 17 -9.38 11.57 20.38
N ILE A 18 -8.66 10.51 20.02
CA ILE A 18 -7.22 10.56 19.72
C ILE A 18 -7.06 10.53 18.19
N ARG A 19 -6.49 11.60 17.64
CA ARG A 19 -6.28 11.72 16.18
C ARG A 19 -4.93 11.13 15.80
N THR A 20 -4.91 10.32 14.74
CA THR A 20 -3.68 9.91 14.08
C THR A 20 -3.29 10.93 13.01
N GLN A 21 -1.99 11.02 12.73
CA GLN A 21 -1.45 11.82 11.62
C GLN A 21 -1.07 10.90 10.47
N THR A 22 -1.03 11.46 9.26
CA THR A 22 -0.54 10.74 8.08
C THR A 22 0.96 10.55 8.17
N TYR A 23 1.43 9.37 7.79
CA TYR A 23 2.87 9.09 7.76
C TYR A 23 3.58 9.93 6.69
N GLY A 24 4.77 10.43 7.03
CA GLY A 24 5.70 11.04 6.08
C GLY A 24 6.46 9.98 5.27
N PRO A 25 7.18 10.39 4.21
CA PRO A 25 7.93 9.46 3.34
C PRO A 25 8.95 8.60 4.11
N ALA A 26 9.70 9.22 5.02
CA ALA A 26 10.70 8.51 5.83
C ALA A 26 10.05 7.47 6.76
N GLU A 27 8.90 7.77 7.34
CA GLU A 27 8.15 6.85 8.20
C GLU A 27 7.57 5.68 7.39
N ILE A 28 7.08 5.94 6.17
CA ILE A 28 6.61 4.89 5.26
C ILE A 28 7.75 3.91 4.94
N ILE A 29 8.93 4.41 4.56
CA ILE A 29 10.10 3.58 4.27
C ILE A 29 10.50 2.75 5.50
N GLN A 30 10.51 3.37 6.68
CA GLN A 30 10.82 2.67 7.92
C GLN A 30 9.82 1.56 8.25
N ILE A 31 8.52 1.82 8.07
CA ILE A 31 7.48 0.79 8.25
C ILE A 31 7.71 -0.36 7.25
N LEU A 32 7.98 -0.06 5.98
CA LEU A 32 8.23 -1.07 4.96
C LEU A 32 9.48 -1.90 5.27
N ALA A 33 10.56 -1.28 5.74
CA ALA A 33 11.77 -1.98 6.15
C ALA A 33 11.51 -2.94 7.33
N ILE A 34 10.76 -2.50 8.34
CA ILE A 34 10.36 -3.37 9.45
C ILE A 34 9.50 -4.53 8.94
N ARG A 35 8.58 -4.29 8.00
CA ARG A 35 7.73 -5.36 7.45
C ARG A 35 8.53 -6.36 6.61
N ALA A 36 9.47 -5.90 5.79
CA ALA A 36 10.39 -6.77 5.07
C ALA A 36 11.21 -7.65 6.03
N GLN A 37 11.72 -7.07 7.13
CA GLN A 37 12.45 -7.82 8.15
C GLN A 37 11.58 -8.88 8.85
N VAL A 38 10.31 -8.55 9.17
CA VAL A 38 9.36 -9.49 9.80
C VAL A 38 9.01 -10.65 8.88
N GLU A 39 8.95 -10.40 7.56
CA GLU A 39 8.69 -11.42 6.54
C GLU A 39 9.98 -12.14 6.07
N GLU A 40 11.12 -11.86 6.70
CA GLU A 40 12.44 -12.41 6.36
C GLU A 40 12.83 -12.18 4.89
N LEU A 41 12.42 -11.03 4.35
CA LEU A 41 12.70 -10.62 2.97
C LEU A 41 13.93 -9.72 2.91
N VAL A 42 14.83 -10.01 1.99
CA VAL A 42 15.96 -9.14 1.66
C VAL A 42 15.51 -8.20 0.54
N VAL A 43 15.61 -6.90 0.79
CA VAL A 43 15.19 -5.84 -0.14
C VAL A 43 16.30 -4.80 -0.24
N ASP A 44 16.66 -4.42 -1.47
CA ASP A 44 17.66 -3.36 -1.69
C ASP A 44 17.17 -1.99 -1.21
N GLU A 45 18.09 -1.12 -0.80
CA GLU A 45 17.75 0.25 -0.36
C GLU A 45 17.02 1.04 -1.46
N GLU A 46 17.42 0.87 -2.73
CA GLU A 46 16.73 1.49 -3.87
C GLU A 46 15.29 0.99 -4.01
N SER A 47 15.07 -0.31 -3.80
CA SER A 47 13.76 -0.95 -3.85
C SER A 47 12.85 -0.51 -2.70
N LEU A 48 13.40 -0.33 -1.50
CA LEU A 48 12.67 0.24 -0.37
C LEU A 48 12.29 1.70 -0.61
N ALA A 49 13.18 2.51 -1.19
CA ALA A 49 12.88 3.89 -1.55
C ALA A 49 11.74 3.94 -2.58
N PHE A 50 11.80 3.09 -3.62
CA PHE A 50 10.76 2.99 -4.64
C PHE A 50 9.40 2.56 -4.06
N LEU A 51 9.38 1.57 -3.16
CA LEU A 51 8.15 1.21 -2.42
C LEU A 51 7.61 2.34 -1.56
N GLY A 52 8.49 3.16 -0.99
CA GLY A 52 8.13 4.37 -0.26
C GLY A 52 7.36 5.38 -1.13
N GLU A 53 7.85 5.62 -2.35
CA GLU A 53 7.18 6.47 -3.34
C GLU A 53 5.81 5.91 -3.73
N ILE A 54 5.73 4.61 -4.02
CA ILE A 54 4.46 3.92 -4.32
C ILE A 54 3.49 4.07 -3.15
N GLY A 55 3.95 3.88 -1.92
CA GLY A 55 3.15 4.03 -0.70
C GLY A 55 2.59 5.43 -0.51
N GLN A 56 3.32 6.45 -0.94
CA GLN A 56 2.89 7.85 -0.90
C GLN A 56 1.87 8.18 -2.00
N GLN A 57 2.05 7.65 -3.20
CA GLN A 57 1.13 7.86 -4.33
C GLN A 57 -0.20 7.10 -4.17
N THR A 58 -0.13 5.88 -3.62
CA THR A 58 -1.27 4.96 -3.49
C THR A 58 -1.74 4.87 -2.04
N SER A 59 -1.25 3.89 -1.28
CA SER A 59 -1.47 3.68 0.15
C SER A 59 -0.36 2.80 0.72
N LEU A 60 -0.06 2.98 2.02
CA LEU A 60 0.87 2.10 2.75
C LEU A 60 0.46 0.62 2.69
N ARG A 61 -0.85 0.32 2.70
CA ARG A 61 -1.35 -1.05 2.58
C ARG A 61 -0.94 -1.68 1.24
N HIS A 62 -1.10 -0.95 0.15
CA HIS A 62 -0.75 -1.45 -1.17
C HIS A 62 0.76 -1.70 -1.27
N ALA A 63 1.60 -0.76 -0.83
CA ALA A 63 3.05 -0.95 -0.81
C ALA A 63 3.49 -2.18 0.00
N VAL A 64 2.89 -2.43 1.17
CA VAL A 64 3.17 -3.64 1.97
C VAL A 64 2.75 -4.91 1.22
N GLN A 65 1.61 -4.88 0.53
CA GLN A 65 1.12 -6.04 -0.24
C GLN A 65 2.00 -6.39 -1.44
N LEU A 66 2.80 -5.46 -1.96
CA LEU A 66 3.72 -5.72 -3.07
C LEU A 66 4.98 -6.49 -2.64
N LEU A 67 5.36 -6.47 -1.36
CA LEU A 67 6.56 -7.16 -0.86
C LEU A 67 6.50 -8.68 -1.06
N SER A 68 5.39 -9.30 -0.69
CA SER A 68 5.25 -10.76 -0.79
C SER A 68 5.29 -11.27 -2.24
N PRO A 69 4.54 -10.73 -3.22
CA PRO A 69 4.70 -11.13 -4.62
C PRO A 69 6.09 -10.78 -5.17
N ALA A 70 6.73 -9.71 -4.70
CA ALA A 70 8.10 -9.34 -5.11
C ALA A 70 9.11 -10.40 -4.73
N SER A 71 8.95 -10.98 -3.54
CA SER A 71 9.76 -12.12 -3.12
C SER A 71 9.57 -13.35 -4.02
N VAL A 72 8.35 -13.56 -4.53
CA VAL A 72 8.06 -14.71 -5.40
C VAL A 72 8.69 -14.51 -6.78
N VAL A 73 8.57 -13.30 -7.36
CA VAL A 73 9.19 -12.97 -8.65
C VAL A 73 10.71 -13.04 -8.55
N ALA A 74 11.30 -12.50 -7.49
CA ALA A 74 12.73 -12.62 -7.25
C ALA A 74 13.18 -14.10 -7.22
N LYS A 75 12.46 -14.95 -6.48
CA LYS A 75 12.74 -16.40 -6.39
C LYS A 75 12.58 -17.12 -7.73
N ILE A 76 11.57 -16.77 -8.53
CA ILE A 76 11.41 -17.30 -9.90
C ILE A 76 12.61 -16.94 -10.77
N ASN A 77 13.15 -15.72 -10.59
CA ASN A 77 14.35 -15.24 -11.26
C ASN A 77 15.66 -15.79 -10.65
N GLY A 78 15.58 -16.73 -9.70
CA GLY A 78 16.73 -17.36 -9.05
C GLY A 78 17.47 -16.46 -8.06
N ARG A 79 16.85 -15.39 -7.58
CA ARG A 79 17.39 -14.45 -6.59
C ARG A 79 16.58 -14.49 -5.29
N ASP A 80 17.23 -14.38 -4.14
CA ASP A 80 16.55 -14.23 -2.86
C ASP A 80 16.35 -12.76 -2.45
N ASN A 81 17.00 -11.84 -3.17
CA ASN A 81 16.94 -10.40 -2.92
C ASN A 81 16.00 -9.71 -3.91
N ILE A 82 15.10 -8.90 -3.38
CA ILE A 82 14.13 -8.11 -4.15
C ILE A 82 14.83 -6.87 -4.71
N CYS A 83 14.81 -6.76 -6.03
CA CYS A 83 15.34 -5.61 -6.76
C CYS A 83 14.22 -4.76 -7.35
N LYS A 84 14.55 -3.55 -7.81
CA LYS A 84 13.58 -2.60 -8.36
C LYS A 84 12.82 -3.15 -9.57
N ALA A 85 13.48 -3.92 -10.43
CA ALA A 85 12.85 -4.55 -11.60
C ALA A 85 11.70 -5.49 -11.20
N ASP A 86 11.85 -6.24 -10.10
CA ASP A 86 10.79 -7.15 -9.62
C ASP A 86 9.56 -6.34 -9.16
N LEU A 87 9.80 -5.18 -8.54
CA LEU A 87 8.74 -4.27 -8.11
C LEU A 87 8.02 -3.60 -9.28
N GLU A 88 8.76 -3.17 -10.30
CA GLU A 88 8.18 -2.57 -11.51
C GLU A 88 7.28 -3.58 -12.25
N GLU A 89 7.73 -4.83 -12.36
CA GLU A 89 6.92 -5.92 -12.94
C GLU A 89 5.62 -6.11 -12.16
N ILE A 90 5.69 -6.16 -10.83
CA ILE A 90 4.51 -6.40 -9.98
C ILE A 90 3.57 -5.22 -9.96
N CYS A 91 4.07 -3.99 -10.00
CA CYS A 91 3.23 -2.81 -10.15
C CYS A 91 2.42 -2.83 -11.45
N SER A 92 2.92 -3.48 -12.50
CA SER A 92 2.15 -3.68 -13.74
C SER A 92 1.06 -4.75 -13.60
N LEU A 93 1.26 -5.75 -12.74
CA LEU A 93 0.35 -6.88 -12.53
C LEU A 93 -0.73 -6.59 -11.49
N TYR A 94 -0.40 -5.82 -10.45
CA TYR A 94 -1.27 -5.56 -9.30
C TYR A 94 -1.64 -4.08 -9.24
N LEU A 95 -2.89 -3.78 -9.55
CA LEU A 95 -3.43 -2.43 -9.51
C LEU A 95 -3.83 -2.02 -8.08
N ASP A 96 -3.57 -0.77 -7.73
CA ASP A 96 -4.10 -0.18 -6.51
C ASP A 96 -5.61 0.15 -6.67
N ALA A 97 -6.27 0.44 -5.55
CA ALA A 97 -7.70 0.67 -5.53
C ALA A 97 -8.13 1.89 -6.37
N LYS A 98 -7.32 2.97 -6.42
CA LYS A 98 -7.67 4.18 -7.19
C LYS A 98 -7.56 3.90 -8.69
N SER A 99 -6.47 3.26 -9.12
CA SER A 99 -6.28 2.87 -10.52
C SER A 99 -7.35 1.88 -10.98
N SER A 100 -7.69 0.91 -10.13
CA SER A 100 -8.77 -0.05 -10.39
C SER A 100 -10.12 0.65 -10.54
N ALA A 101 -10.45 1.59 -9.65
CA ALA A 101 -11.70 2.35 -9.74
C ALA A 101 -11.78 3.20 -11.02
N LYS A 102 -10.66 3.82 -11.42
CA LYS A 102 -10.58 4.59 -12.67
C LYS A 102 -10.79 3.70 -13.89
N LEU A 103 -10.16 2.53 -13.93
CA LEU A 103 -10.34 1.56 -15.01
C LEU A 103 -11.80 1.11 -15.14
N LEU A 104 -12.47 0.84 -14.01
CA LEU A 104 -13.90 0.49 -13.99
C LEU A 104 -14.78 1.61 -14.54
N GLN A 105 -14.46 2.87 -14.21
CA GLN A 105 -15.19 4.02 -14.71
C GLN A 105 -15.00 4.22 -16.22
N GLU A 106 -13.78 4.01 -16.74
CA GLU A 106 -13.48 4.09 -18.17
C GLU A 106 -14.13 2.95 -18.98
N GLN A 107 -14.34 1.80 -18.35
CA GLN A 107 -14.92 0.61 -18.97
C GLN A 107 -16.37 0.37 -18.53
N GLN A 108 -17.08 1.39 -18.05
CA GLN A 108 -18.39 1.27 -17.42
C GLN A 108 -19.41 0.49 -18.27
N GLU A 109 -19.35 0.61 -19.60
CA GLU A 109 -20.22 -0.11 -20.54
C GLU A 109 -20.09 -1.65 -20.51
N LYS A 110 -18.95 -2.16 -20.00
CA LYS A 110 -18.67 -3.60 -19.89
C LYS A 110 -19.12 -4.20 -18.56
N TYR A 111 -19.48 -3.37 -17.59
CA TYR A 111 -19.85 -3.78 -16.24
C TYR A 111 -21.34 -3.58 -15.99
N ILE A 112 -21.92 -4.46 -15.18
CA ILE A 112 -23.32 -4.37 -14.79
C ILE A 112 -23.43 -3.29 -13.72
N THR A 113 -24.41 -2.40 -13.90
CA THR A 113 -24.74 -1.31 -12.98
C THR A 113 -25.47 -1.80 -11.73
#